data_AF-A0A9N7MMC9-F1
#
_entry.id   AF-A0A9N7MMC9-F1
#
_cell.length_a   1.000
_cell.length_b   1.000
_cell.length_c   1.000
_cell.angle_alpha   90.00
_cell.angle_beta   90.00
_cell.angle_gamma   90.00
#
_symmetry.space_group_name_H-M   'P 1'
#
loop_
_entity.id
_entity.type
_entity.pdbx_description
1 polymer ?
#
loop_
_entity_poly.entity_id
_entity_poly.type
_entity_poly.pdbx_seq_one_letter_code
_entity_poly.pdbx_strand_id
1 'polypeptide(L)'
;MQEGTSDPVLEQKYMSLEVISFSDSKDAVAKAANFLLKKRYLDTDETPELTEPDMTNALEALGYGTLEPDLMLIYGPARCHLGFPAWRSRYTEMV
;
A
#
# COMPACT_ATOMS: atom_id res chain seq x y z
N MET A 1 -48.72 0.09 21.57
CA MET A 1 -47.90 -0.26 20.40
C MET A 1 -47.37 1.05 19.84
N GLN A 2 -46.11 1.37 20.10
CA GLN A 2 -45.47 2.56 19.55
C GLN A 2 -44.29 2.03 18.74
N GLU A 3 -44.46 2.08 17.43
CA GLU A 3 -43.52 1.60 16.43
C GLU A 3 -42.39 2.64 16.36
N GLY A 4 -41.29 2.34 17.05
CA GLY A 4 -40.06 3.10 16.92
C GLY A 4 -39.51 2.88 15.52
N THR A 5 -39.81 3.80 14.61
CA THR A 5 -39.13 3.89 13.32
C THR A 5 -37.65 4.15 13.60
N SER A 6 -36.86 3.08 13.57
CA SER A 6 -35.41 3.16 13.54
C SER A 6 -35.03 3.86 12.25
N ASP A 7 -34.63 5.13 12.36
CA ASP A 7 -33.95 5.84 11.28
C ASP A 7 -32.80 4.95 10.78
N PRO A 8 -32.63 4.78 9.45
CA PRO A 8 -31.48 4.07 8.95
C PRO A 8 -30.26 4.87 9.39
N VAL A 9 -29.45 4.27 10.27
CA VAL A 9 -28.14 4.79 10.62
C VAL A 9 -27.40 4.91 9.30
N LEU A 10 -27.37 6.12 8.74
CA LEU A 10 -26.49 6.46 7.64
C LEU A 10 -25.09 6.24 8.19
N GLU A 11 -24.48 5.10 7.86
CA GLU A 11 -23.08 4.86 8.16
C GLU A 11 -22.31 6.02 7.55
N GLN A 12 -21.90 6.95 8.41
CA GLN A 12 -21.15 8.11 8.00
C GLN A 12 -19.78 7.58 7.54
N LYS A 13 -19.63 7.45 6.22
CA LYS A 13 -18.40 6.95 5.60
C LYS A 13 -17.31 7.99 5.81
N TYR A 14 -16.50 7.80 6.85
CA TYR A 14 -15.37 8.65 7.15
C TYR A 14 -14.26 8.47 6.10
N MET A 15 -13.55 9.56 5.82
CA MET A 15 -12.34 9.54 5.00
C MET A 15 -11.15 9.14 5.89
N SER A 16 -10.36 8.15 5.45
CA SER A 16 -9.05 7.86 6.03
C SER A 16 -8.00 8.79 5.39
N LEU A 17 -7.09 9.32 6.21
CA LEU A 17 -5.98 10.14 5.75
C LEU A 17 -4.66 9.45 6.10
N GLU A 18 -3.83 9.18 5.10
CA GLU A 18 -2.48 8.65 5.24
C GLU A 18 -1.47 9.76 4.88
N VAL A 19 -0.43 9.93 5.71
CA VAL A 19 0.69 10.82 5.41
C VAL A 19 1.88 9.94 5.09
N ILE A 20 2.39 10.06 3.87
CA ILE A 20 3.53 9.30 3.37
C ILE A 20 4.71 10.21 3.03
N SER A 21 5.87 9.58 2.89
CA SER A 21 7.14 10.24 2.65
C SER A 21 8.00 9.44 1.66
N PHE A 22 9.18 9.98 1.33
CA PHE A 22 10.12 9.32 0.43
C PHE A 22 10.59 7.94 0.96
N SER A 23 10.70 7.76 2.28
CA SER A 23 11.14 6.49 2.88
C SER A 23 10.13 5.36 2.75
N ASP A 24 8.89 5.67 2.35
CA ASP A 24 7.84 4.68 2.12
C ASP A 24 7.91 4.08 0.71
N SER A 25 8.86 4.52 -0.12
CA SER A 25 9.06 4.04 -1.49
C SER A 25 10.13 2.94 -1.58
N LYS A 26 11.30 3.26 -2.13
CA LYS A 26 12.39 2.31 -2.39
C LYS A 26 12.91 1.65 -1.11
N ASP A 27 12.98 2.41 -0.03
CA ASP A 27 13.46 1.91 1.26
C ASP A 27 12.50 0.86 1.85
N ALA A 28 11.19 1.07 1.71
CA ALA A 28 10.17 0.10 2.10
C ALA A 28 10.29 -1.21 1.29
N VAL A 29 10.45 -1.10 -0.03
CA VAL A 29 10.65 -2.27 -0.92
C VAL A 29 11.91 -3.04 -0.55
N ALA A 30 13.02 -2.34 -0.28
CA ALA A 30 14.26 -2.98 0.15
C ALA A 30 14.10 -3.70 1.50
N LYS A 31 13.38 -3.10 2.47
CA LYS A 31 13.06 -3.75 3.75
C LYS A 31 12.20 -5.00 3.55
N ALA A 32 11.18 -4.94 2.68
CA ALA A 32 10.32 -6.09 2.36
C ALA A 32 11.10 -7.22 1.69
N ALA A 33 11.98 -6.90 0.73
CA ALA A 33 12.83 -7.90 0.08
C ALA A 33 13.78 -8.58 1.10
N ASN A 34 14.39 -7.81 1.99
CA ASN A 34 15.23 -8.35 3.07
C ASN A 34 14.44 -9.22 4.05
N PHE A 35 13.18 -8.86 4.32
CA PHE A 35 12.28 -9.67 5.14
C PHE A 35 11.99 -11.02 4.49
N LEU A 36 11.70 -11.04 3.17
CA LEU A 36 11.50 -12.29 2.42
C LEU A 36 12.76 -13.14 2.34
N LEU A 37 13.92 -12.51 2.10
CA LEU A 37 15.21 -13.18 2.07
C LEU A 37 15.46 -13.93 3.38
N LYS A 38 15.33 -13.24 4.52
CA LYS A 38 15.49 -13.89 5.85
C LYS A 38 14.49 -15.01 6.08
N LYS A 39 13.24 -14.83 5.64
CA LYS A 39 12.18 -15.83 5.84
C LYS A 39 12.38 -17.10 5.03
N ARG A 40 12.90 -17.02 3.79
CA ARG A 40 12.99 -18.18 2.89
C ARG A 40 14.39 -18.76 2.73
N TYR A 41 15.45 -17.97 2.87
CA TYR A 41 16.83 -18.45 2.62
C TYR A 41 17.58 -18.91 3.87
N LEU A 42 17.02 -18.74 5.08
CA LEU A 42 17.66 -19.29 6.28
C LEU A 42 17.47 -20.81 6.43
N ASP A 43 16.49 -21.40 5.71
CA ASP A 43 16.11 -22.82 5.87
C ASP A 43 16.31 -23.69 4.61
N THR A 44 16.69 -23.13 3.45
CA THR A 44 16.82 -23.91 2.18
C THR A 44 17.95 -23.40 1.27
N ASP A 45 18.68 -24.33 0.66
CA ASP A 45 19.71 -24.09 -0.38
C ASP A 45 19.12 -23.80 -1.79
N GLU A 46 17.80 -23.85 -1.93
CA GLU A 46 17.11 -23.58 -3.20
C GLU A 46 16.78 -22.09 -3.34
N THR A 47 16.92 -21.56 -4.55
CA THR A 47 16.52 -20.19 -4.88
C THR A 47 14.99 -20.14 -4.88
N PRO A 48 14.32 -19.53 -3.88
CA PRO A 48 12.87 -19.48 -3.84
C PRO A 48 12.38 -18.60 -4.97
N GLU A 49 11.37 -19.08 -5.70
CA GLU A 49 10.62 -18.24 -6.62
C GLU A 49 9.93 -17.13 -5.81
N LEU A 50 10.27 -15.87 -6.10
CA LEU A 50 9.66 -14.70 -5.50
C LEU A 50 8.57 -14.19 -6.45
N THR A 51 7.35 -14.13 -5.94
CA THR A 51 6.19 -13.68 -6.70
C THR A 51 5.75 -12.29 -6.26
N GLU A 52 4.98 -11.59 -7.10
CA GLU A 52 4.41 -10.28 -6.75
C GLU A 52 3.53 -10.32 -5.47
N PRO A 53 2.70 -11.36 -5.23
CA PRO A 53 2.01 -11.53 -3.95
C PRO A 53 2.96 -11.66 -2.75
N ASP A 54 4.11 -12.33 -2.90
CA ASP A 54 5.07 -12.46 -1.80
C ASP A 54 5.58 -11.09 -1.34
N MET A 55 5.94 -10.23 -2.31
CA MET A 55 6.37 -8.86 -2.03
C MET A 55 5.25 -8.00 -1.45
N THR A 56 4.02 -8.14 -1.96
CA THR A 56 2.85 -7.41 -1.46
C THR A 56 2.57 -7.77 0.01
N ASN A 57 2.56 -9.07 0.32
CA ASN A 57 2.35 -9.56 1.69
C ASN A 57 3.50 -9.13 2.63
N ALA A 58 4.73 -9.08 2.13
CA ALA A 58 5.87 -8.61 2.91
C ALA A 58 5.79 -7.10 3.22
N LEU A 59 5.35 -6.29 2.27
CA LEU A 59 5.11 -4.87 2.49
C LEU A 59 3.99 -4.65 3.51
N GLU A 60 2.89 -5.39 3.40
CA GLU A 60 1.78 -5.36 4.37
C GLU A 60 2.23 -5.74 5.79
N ALA A 61 3.00 -6.83 5.92
CA ALA A 61 3.55 -7.26 7.21
C ALA A 61 4.47 -6.22 7.87
N LEU A 62 5.10 -5.35 7.08
CA LEU A 62 5.95 -4.26 7.56
C LEU A 62 5.22 -2.94 7.77
N GLY A 63 3.89 -2.89 7.53
CA GLY A 63 3.08 -1.68 7.64
C GLY A 63 3.17 -0.74 6.44
N TYR A 64 3.76 -1.20 5.32
CA TYR A 64 3.83 -0.47 4.05
C TYR A 64 2.72 -0.87 3.07
N GLY A 65 1.97 -1.92 3.37
CA GLY A 65 0.78 -2.33 2.60
C GLY A 65 -0.38 -1.40 2.93
N THR A 66 -0.58 -0.39 2.10
CA THR A 66 -1.80 0.43 2.13
C THR A 66 -2.41 0.50 0.74
N LEU A 67 -3.54 1.19 0.65
CA LEU A 67 -4.39 1.23 -0.53
C LEU A 67 -3.64 1.77 -1.75
N GLU A 68 -3.84 1.11 -2.88
CA GLU A 68 -3.44 1.60 -4.20
C GLU A 68 -4.39 2.74 -4.60
N PRO A 69 -3.92 3.98 -4.77
CA PRO A 69 -4.80 5.07 -5.18
C PRO A 69 -5.21 4.90 -6.64
N ASP A 70 -6.49 5.15 -6.92
CA ASP A 70 -7.00 5.20 -8.30
C ASP A 70 -6.56 6.48 -9.02
N LEU A 71 -6.33 7.57 -8.28
CA LEU A 71 -6.02 8.90 -8.80
C LEU A 71 -4.92 9.61 -7.98
N MET A 72 -3.94 10.19 -8.67
CA MET A 72 -2.87 11.02 -8.11
C MET A 72 -2.91 12.42 -8.73
N LEU A 73 -3.07 13.43 -7.88
CA LEU A 73 -3.12 14.83 -8.28
C LEU A 73 -1.75 15.49 -8.05
N ILE A 74 -1.11 16.00 -9.12
CA ILE A 74 0.24 16.58 -9.05
C ILE A 74 0.17 18.09 -9.31
N TYR A 75 0.24 18.89 -8.25
CA TYR A 75 0.15 20.35 -8.33
C TYR A 75 1.51 21.03 -8.57
N GLY A 76 2.29 20.56 -9.55
CA GLY A 76 3.63 21.07 -9.87
C GLY A 76 3.81 21.39 -11.35
N PRO A 77 4.87 22.14 -11.72
CA PRO A 77 5.15 22.51 -13.12
C PRO A 77 5.53 21.30 -14.01
N ALA A 78 5.88 20.17 -13.39
CA ALA A 78 6.16 18.91 -14.07
C ALA A 78 5.33 17.79 -13.45
N ARG A 79 4.81 16.90 -14.31
CA ARG A 79 4.14 15.67 -13.89
C ARG A 79 5.17 14.66 -13.41
N CYS A 80 5.55 14.75 -12.14
CA CYS A 80 6.51 13.86 -11.51
C CYS A 80 5.94 13.36 -10.17
N HIS A 81 6.03 12.05 -9.97
CA HIS A 81 5.59 11.37 -8.75
C HIS A 81 6.55 11.58 -7.56
N LEU A 82 7.71 12.24 -7.77
CA LEU A 82 8.65 12.70 -6.72
C LEU A 82 8.99 11.67 -5.63
N GLY A 83 9.06 10.38 -6.01
CA GLY A 83 9.36 9.30 -5.06
C GLY A 83 8.14 8.76 -4.33
N PHE A 84 6.93 8.96 -4.86
CA PHE A 84 5.75 8.23 -4.43
C PHE A 84 5.99 6.71 -4.50
N PRO A 85 5.48 5.91 -3.55
CA PRO A 85 5.71 4.46 -3.52
C PRO A 85 5.22 3.73 -4.78
N ALA A 86 6.16 3.38 -5.67
CA ALA A 86 5.84 2.81 -6.98
C ALA A 86 5.08 1.47 -6.92
N TRP A 87 5.29 0.67 -5.86
CA TRP A 87 4.65 -0.64 -5.71
C TRP A 87 3.12 -0.56 -5.61
N ARG A 88 2.58 0.57 -5.14
CA ARG A 88 1.14 0.82 -5.02
C ARG A 88 0.61 1.73 -6.13
N SER A 89 1.28 1.86 -7.28
CA SER A 89 0.83 2.73 -8.38
C SER A 89 0.80 2.01 -9.72
N ARG A 90 0.36 0.74 -9.74
CA ARG A 90 0.32 -0.07 -10.97
C ARG A 90 -0.69 0.51 -11.97
N TYR A 91 -1.84 0.99 -11.47
CA TYR A 91 -2.94 1.47 -12.31
C TYR A 91 -3.44 2.87 -11.93
N THR A 92 -2.67 3.64 -11.16
CA THR A 92 -3.04 4.99 -10.72
C THR A 92 -3.07 5.99 -11.90
N GLU A 93 -4.19 6.68 -12.09
CA GLU A 93 -4.29 7.82 -13.00
C GLU A 93 -3.51 9.03 -12.46
N MET A 94 -2.74 9.72 -13.30
CA MET A 94 -1.95 10.89 -12.91
C MET A 94 -2.46 12.14 -13.63
N VAL A 95 -2.86 13.16 -12.87
CA VAL A 95 -3.41 14.44 -13.40
C VAL A 95 -2.47 15.60 -13.15
#